data_AF-A0A9P5Q356-F1
#
_entry.id   AF-A0A9P5Q356-F1
#
_cell.length_a   1.000
_cell.length_b   1.000
_cell.length_c   1.000
_cell.angle_alpha   90.00
_cell.angle_beta   90.00
_cell.angle_gamma   90.00
#
_symmetry.space_group_name_H-M   'P 1'
#
loop_
_entity.id
_entity.type
_entity.pdbx_description
1 polymer ?
#
loop_
_entity_poly.entity_id
_entity_poly.type
_entity_poly.pdbx_seq_one_letter_code
_entity_poly.pdbx_strand_id
1 'polypeptide(L)'
;MMFLTAFLIQGLFVTAALAFPSSRLGERMAARRARRSSSTHQSKPLNLVAAPEVTNTTQTTSSASVEFSENWAGAILISDTNQTYQSISGTFIVPSISAAPSIGVEQCVSIWVGIDGDTCDNAIMQTGLDLCIQGIETSIVGWSQFFPAAAVDFEGLSFSAGQSVTLVVNVIGDLGLEGSLAIENNSNGQSMFREVVAPFGPSLCQVNAEWIVEDFETCSGSDCSLVPFPDFGIVVFTSATAFTSSGGTSTPATAQILDMEQNGQILATTTVSGDTVTIVYAAGG
;
A
#
# COMPACT_ATOMS: atom_id res chain seq x y z
N MET A 1 -41.58 66.72 -7.11
CA MET A 1 -41.88 65.66 -6.12
C MET A 1 -41.78 64.33 -6.86
N MET A 2 -40.81 63.49 -6.48
CA MET A 2 -40.69 62.01 -6.57
C MET A 2 -41.40 61.26 -7.74
N PHE A 3 -40.78 60.33 -8.47
CA PHE A 3 -40.23 59.08 -7.94
C PHE A 3 -39.17 58.41 -8.85
N LEU A 4 -38.21 57.76 -8.18
CA LEU A 4 -37.26 56.76 -8.68
C LEU A 4 -37.96 55.53 -9.27
N THR A 5 -37.33 54.88 -10.25
CA THR A 5 -37.39 53.42 -10.40
C THR A 5 -36.00 52.88 -10.70
N ALA A 6 -35.47 52.08 -9.78
CA ALA A 6 -34.23 51.31 -9.94
C ALA A 6 -34.60 49.87 -10.30
N PHE A 7 -34.02 49.35 -11.38
CA PHE A 7 -34.13 47.93 -11.75
C PHE A 7 -33.19 47.10 -10.87
N LEU A 8 -33.78 46.24 -10.03
CA LEU A 8 -33.07 45.17 -9.31
C LEU A 8 -32.99 43.93 -10.20
N ILE A 9 -31.78 43.58 -10.64
CA ILE A 9 -31.49 42.28 -11.25
C ILE A 9 -31.26 41.28 -10.10
N GLN A 10 -32.18 40.35 -9.89
CA GLN A 10 -31.98 39.22 -9.00
C GLN A 10 -31.26 38.10 -9.74
N GLY A 11 -29.98 37.87 -9.41
CA GLY A 11 -29.26 36.66 -9.81
C GLY A 11 -29.59 35.52 -8.85
N LEU A 12 -30.24 34.47 -9.36
CA LEU A 12 -30.30 33.18 -8.66
C LEU A 12 -28.92 32.53 -8.75
N PHE A 13 -28.18 32.51 -7.64
CA PHE A 13 -27.06 31.58 -7.48
C PHE A 13 -27.63 30.22 -7.07
N VAL A 14 -27.66 29.27 -8.00
CA VAL A 14 -27.84 27.85 -7.68
C VAL A 14 -26.48 27.33 -7.23
N THR A 15 -26.26 27.31 -5.92
CA THR A 15 -25.13 26.60 -5.32
C THR A 15 -25.44 25.10 -5.35
N ALA A 16 -24.83 24.38 -6.29
CA ALA A 16 -24.70 22.93 -6.15
C ALA A 16 -23.76 22.67 -4.97
N ALA A 17 -24.32 22.35 -3.81
CA ALA A 17 -23.56 21.83 -2.69
C ALA A 17 -23.08 20.42 -3.06
N LEU A 18 -21.85 20.31 -3.57
CA LEU A 18 -21.11 19.06 -3.53
C LEU A 18 -20.78 18.81 -2.05
N ALA A 19 -21.62 18.04 -1.37
CA ALA A 19 -21.32 17.55 -0.04
C ALA A 19 -20.17 16.55 -0.19
N PHE A 20 -18.96 16.92 0.24
CA PHE A 20 -17.88 15.97 0.50
C PHE A 20 -18.16 15.28 1.84
N PRO A 21 -18.55 14.00 1.88
CA PRO A 21 -18.79 13.30 3.12
C PRO A 21 -17.62 12.34 3.35
N SER A 22 -16.55 12.72 4.07
CA SER A 22 -15.50 11.71 4.36
C SER A 22 -14.63 11.96 5.58
N SER A 23 -14.13 13.18 5.84
CA SER A 23 -13.07 13.34 6.85
C SER A 23 -13.48 12.90 8.26
N ARG A 24 -14.64 13.36 8.75
CA ARG A 24 -15.10 13.05 10.12
C ARG A 24 -15.50 11.58 10.33
N LEU A 25 -15.88 10.86 9.28
CA LEU A 25 -16.32 9.47 9.40
C LEU A 25 -15.11 8.52 9.36
N GLY A 26 -14.18 8.75 8.42
CA GLY A 26 -12.91 8.03 8.37
C GLY A 26 -12.03 8.26 9.60
N GLU A 27 -12.01 9.48 10.14
CA GLU A 27 -11.35 9.80 11.41
C GLU A 27 -11.98 9.03 12.59
N ARG A 28 -13.31 8.83 12.60
CA ARG A 28 -13.98 8.06 13.66
C ARG A 28 -13.66 6.57 13.57
N MET A 29 -13.55 6.02 12.37
CA MET A 29 -13.11 4.64 12.14
C MET A 29 -11.66 4.46 12.55
N ALA A 30 -10.75 5.34 12.09
CA ALA A 30 -9.35 5.35 12.51
C ALA A 30 -9.22 5.46 14.04
N ALA A 31 -9.93 6.41 14.66
CA ALA A 31 -9.94 6.57 16.11
C ALA A 31 -10.52 5.35 16.84
N ARG A 32 -11.48 4.63 16.23
CA ARG A 32 -12.01 3.36 16.78
C ARG A 32 -10.95 2.27 16.71
N ARG A 33 -10.19 2.15 15.61
CA ARG A 33 -9.06 1.22 15.46
C ARG A 33 -7.97 1.54 16.50
N ALA A 34 -7.57 2.81 16.62
CA ALA A 34 -6.61 3.27 17.62
C ALA A 34 -7.08 3.05 19.08
N ARG A 35 -8.39 3.07 19.35
CA ARG A 35 -8.95 2.75 20.68
C ARG A 35 -9.12 1.27 20.96
N ARG A 36 -9.20 0.44 19.92
CA ARG A 36 -9.24 -1.03 19.99
C ARG A 36 -7.82 -1.63 20.12
N SER A 37 -6.82 -0.86 20.57
CA SER A 37 -5.38 -1.13 20.53
C SER A 37 -4.86 -2.37 21.29
N SER A 38 -5.65 -3.43 21.45
CA SER A 38 -5.09 -4.76 21.68
C SER A 38 -4.53 -5.38 20.40
N SER A 39 -4.81 -4.82 19.21
CA SER A 39 -4.27 -5.29 17.93
C SER A 39 -3.46 -4.22 17.17
N THR A 40 -2.21 -4.51 16.85
CA THR A 40 -1.34 -3.65 16.02
C THR A 40 -1.29 -4.16 14.58
N HIS A 41 -1.20 -3.25 13.61
CA HIS A 41 -0.83 -3.62 12.24
C HIS A 41 0.59 -4.21 12.28
N GLN A 42 0.71 -5.43 11.77
CA GLN A 42 1.98 -6.11 11.57
C GLN A 42 2.02 -6.68 10.14
N SER A 43 2.67 -5.97 9.22
CA SER A 43 3.10 -6.59 7.97
C SER A 43 4.16 -7.67 8.26
N LYS A 44 4.15 -8.71 7.44
CA LYS A 44 5.01 -9.90 7.55
C LYS A 44 5.79 -10.12 6.25
N PRO A 45 6.98 -10.76 6.32
CA PRO A 45 7.66 -11.28 5.15
C PRO A 45 6.74 -12.11 4.25
N LEU A 46 7.17 -12.29 3.00
CA LEU A 46 6.48 -13.05 1.98
C LEU A 46 6.11 -14.46 2.46
N ASN A 47 4.83 -14.81 2.36
CA ASN A 47 4.34 -16.16 2.66
C ASN A 47 4.01 -16.92 1.37
N LEU A 48 5.00 -17.62 0.81
CA LEU A 48 4.88 -18.35 -0.46
C LEU A 48 3.92 -19.54 -0.39
N VAL A 49 3.08 -19.68 -1.41
CA VAL A 49 2.25 -20.86 -1.63
C VAL A 49 3.07 -21.93 -2.35
N ALA A 50 3.46 -22.99 -1.63
CA ALA A 50 4.38 -24.02 -2.14
C ALA A 50 3.81 -24.89 -3.29
N ALA A 51 2.49 -24.91 -3.49
CA ALA A 51 1.81 -25.67 -4.54
C ALA A 51 0.47 -25.00 -4.90
N PRO A 52 0.47 -23.96 -5.75
CA PRO A 52 -0.76 -23.26 -6.14
C PRO A 52 -1.72 -24.21 -6.87
N GLU A 53 -3.01 -24.10 -6.58
CA GLU A 53 -4.02 -24.91 -7.27
C GLU A 53 -4.17 -24.39 -8.71
N VAL A 54 -3.69 -25.15 -9.70
CA VAL A 54 -3.64 -24.74 -11.11
C VAL A 54 -5.03 -24.37 -11.62
N THR A 55 -5.36 -23.08 -11.61
CA THR A 55 -6.49 -22.51 -12.33
C THR A 55 -5.97 -22.01 -13.67
N ASN A 56 -6.52 -22.54 -14.77
CA ASN A 56 -6.14 -22.19 -16.14
C ASN A 56 -6.36 -20.70 -16.43
N THR A 57 -5.40 -19.84 -16.12
CA THR A 57 -5.37 -18.45 -16.59
C THR A 57 -4.55 -18.39 -17.87
N THR A 58 -5.22 -18.04 -18.97
CA THR A 58 -4.57 -17.72 -20.25
C THR A 58 -3.74 -16.45 -20.09
N GLN A 59 -2.47 -16.61 -19.72
CA GLN A 59 -1.51 -15.52 -19.64
C GLN A 59 -0.94 -15.21 -21.03
N THR A 60 -1.15 -13.98 -21.48
CA THR A 60 -0.55 -13.43 -22.70
C THR A 60 0.58 -12.49 -22.28
N THR A 61 1.80 -12.87 -22.65
CA THR A 61 3.02 -12.04 -22.83
C THR A 61 3.63 -11.31 -21.63
N SER A 62 4.50 -12.01 -20.88
CA SER A 62 5.92 -11.68 -20.68
C SER A 62 6.57 -12.77 -19.82
N SER A 63 7.83 -13.08 -20.08
CA SER A 63 8.55 -14.30 -19.68
C SER A 63 8.99 -14.38 -18.20
N ALA A 64 8.18 -13.88 -17.26
CA ALA A 64 8.36 -14.10 -15.83
C ALA A 64 7.36 -15.16 -15.35
N SER A 65 7.82 -16.20 -14.65
CA SER A 65 6.93 -17.12 -13.95
C SER A 65 6.26 -16.37 -12.80
N VAL A 66 4.93 -16.42 -12.74
CA VAL A 66 4.18 -15.88 -11.60
C VAL A 66 4.32 -16.83 -10.40
N GLU A 67 4.64 -16.27 -9.25
CA GLU A 67 4.60 -16.94 -7.96
C GLU A 67 3.36 -16.53 -7.17
N PHE A 68 2.97 -17.36 -6.22
CA PHE A 68 1.77 -17.16 -5.43
C PHE A 68 2.13 -16.98 -3.96
N SER A 69 1.45 -16.05 -3.30
CA SER A 69 1.62 -15.75 -1.89
C SER A 69 0.28 -15.67 -1.17
N GLU A 70 0.25 -16.08 0.09
CA GLU A 70 -0.95 -15.96 0.92
C GLU A 70 -1.26 -14.50 1.28
N ASN A 71 -0.24 -13.63 1.34
CA ASN A 71 -0.39 -12.27 1.87
C ASN A 71 0.01 -11.16 0.91
N TRP A 72 0.79 -11.40 -0.14
CA TRP A 72 1.29 -10.35 -1.04
C TRP A 72 0.87 -10.55 -2.49
N ALA A 73 0.52 -9.47 -3.18
CA ALA A 73 0.50 -9.38 -4.63
C ALA A 73 1.33 -8.16 -5.06
N GLY A 74 2.16 -8.30 -6.09
CA GLY A 74 2.97 -7.21 -6.58
C GLY A 74 4.18 -7.65 -7.39
N ALA A 75 5.19 -6.79 -7.43
CA ALA A 75 6.41 -7.03 -8.19
C ALA A 75 7.62 -6.87 -7.27
N ILE A 76 8.53 -7.84 -7.32
CA ILE A 76 9.76 -7.87 -6.52
C ILE A 76 10.98 -7.89 -7.43
N LEU A 77 11.83 -6.89 -7.29
CA LEU A 77 13.17 -6.93 -7.82
C LEU A 77 14.06 -7.71 -6.86
N ILE A 78 14.73 -8.74 -7.37
CA ILE A 78 15.68 -9.55 -6.60
C ILE A 78 17.07 -9.28 -7.18
N SER A 79 18.00 -8.84 -6.33
CA SER A 79 19.37 -8.62 -6.75
C SER A 79 20.09 -9.96 -6.97
N ASP A 80 20.59 -10.16 -8.19
CA ASP A 80 21.41 -11.31 -8.59
C ASP A 80 22.92 -10.99 -8.60
N THR A 81 23.28 -9.75 -8.25
CA THR A 81 24.66 -9.25 -8.23
C THR A 81 25.06 -8.81 -6.82
N ASN A 82 26.34 -8.49 -6.61
CA ASN A 82 26.81 -7.87 -5.36
C ASN A 82 26.34 -6.39 -5.22
N GLN A 83 25.23 -6.01 -5.85
CA GLN A 83 24.62 -4.69 -5.72
C GLN A 83 23.46 -4.76 -4.73
N THR A 84 23.28 -3.68 -3.99
CA THR A 84 22.22 -3.54 -2.98
C THR A 84 21.24 -2.46 -3.39
N TYR A 85 19.98 -2.59 -3.00
CA TYR A 85 18.99 -1.54 -3.12
C TYR A 85 19.13 -0.53 -1.97
N GLN A 86 19.27 0.74 -2.32
CA GLN A 86 19.46 1.84 -1.37
C GLN A 86 18.22 2.73 -1.27
N SER A 87 17.36 2.71 -2.28
CA SER A 87 16.12 3.47 -2.27
C SER A 87 15.12 2.83 -3.21
N ILE A 88 13.84 2.98 -2.90
CA ILE A 88 12.73 2.59 -3.75
C ILE A 88 11.63 3.64 -3.65
N SER A 89 10.97 3.92 -4.77
CA SER A 89 9.81 4.79 -4.83
C SER A 89 8.73 4.25 -5.75
N GLY A 90 7.50 4.69 -5.48
CA GLY A 90 6.37 4.45 -6.36
C GLY A 90 5.24 5.44 -6.09
N THR A 91 4.52 5.83 -7.13
CA THR A 91 3.35 6.71 -7.03
C THR A 91 2.11 5.97 -7.47
N PHE A 92 1.04 6.01 -6.68
CA PHE A 92 -0.25 5.43 -7.05
C PHE A 92 -1.39 6.41 -6.80
N ILE A 93 -2.54 6.10 -7.39
CA ILE A 93 -3.81 6.76 -7.04
C ILE A 93 -4.50 5.91 -5.99
N VAL A 94 -4.85 6.51 -4.85
CA VAL A 94 -5.57 5.83 -3.77
C VAL A 94 -6.88 5.24 -4.32
N PRO A 95 -7.07 3.91 -4.33
CA PRO A 95 -8.26 3.32 -4.91
C PRO A 95 -9.49 3.57 -4.03
N SER A 96 -10.67 3.45 -4.63
CA SER A 96 -11.91 3.26 -3.87
C SER A 96 -12.05 1.79 -3.54
N ILE A 97 -12.13 1.43 -2.27
CA ILE A 97 -12.37 0.05 -1.83
C ILE A 97 -13.85 -0.21 -1.57
N SER A 98 -14.28 -1.45 -1.72
CA SER A 98 -15.62 -1.91 -1.37
C SER A 98 -15.57 -3.16 -0.48
N ALA A 99 -16.54 -3.28 0.42
CA ALA A 99 -16.60 -4.41 1.32
C ALA A 99 -16.98 -5.66 0.53
N ALA A 100 -16.15 -6.70 0.60
CA ALA A 100 -16.49 -8.03 0.14
C ALA A 100 -17.74 -8.55 0.91
N PRO A 101 -18.47 -9.55 0.38
CA PRO A 101 -19.75 -10.02 0.95
C PRO A 101 -19.73 -10.50 2.41
N SER A 102 -18.56 -10.54 3.06
CA SER A 102 -18.42 -10.85 4.48
C SER A 102 -18.97 -9.70 5.36
N ILE A 103 -20.07 -9.99 6.04
CA ILE A 103 -20.91 -8.98 6.71
C ILE A 103 -20.30 -8.54 8.06
N GLY A 104 -20.14 -7.22 8.22
CA GLY A 104 -20.12 -6.53 9.53
C GLY A 104 -18.77 -6.39 10.23
N VAL A 105 -17.70 -7.02 9.73
CA VAL A 105 -16.33 -6.83 10.20
C VAL A 105 -15.61 -5.77 9.38
N GLU A 106 -14.61 -5.13 9.97
CA GLU A 106 -13.72 -4.23 9.23
C GLU A 106 -12.83 -5.08 8.32
N GLN A 107 -12.70 -4.64 7.07
CA GLN A 107 -11.86 -5.26 6.05
C GLN A 107 -10.77 -4.26 5.68
N CYS A 108 -9.54 -4.70 5.51
CA CYS A 108 -8.42 -3.80 5.21
C CYS A 108 -7.48 -4.39 4.16
N VAL A 109 -6.78 -3.49 3.48
CA VAL A 109 -5.71 -3.79 2.53
C VAL A 109 -4.61 -2.76 2.72
N SER A 110 -3.34 -3.16 2.62
CA SER A 110 -2.21 -2.24 2.61
C SER A 110 -1.63 -2.10 1.19
N ILE A 111 -1.17 -0.89 0.86
CA ILE A 111 -0.52 -0.57 -0.41
C ILE A 111 0.81 0.11 -0.07
N TRP A 112 1.94 -0.51 -0.41
CA TRP A 112 3.24 -0.07 0.09
C TRP A 112 4.40 -0.33 -0.87
N VAL A 113 5.53 0.33 -0.59
CA VAL A 113 6.83 0.04 -1.20
C VAL A 113 7.85 -0.28 -0.12
N GLY A 114 8.79 -1.18 -0.42
CA GLY A 114 9.70 -1.71 0.59
C GLY A 114 11.02 -2.25 0.03
N ILE A 115 11.94 -2.50 0.97
CA ILE A 115 13.19 -3.21 0.76
C ILE A 115 13.23 -4.41 1.71
N ASP A 116 13.59 -5.57 1.15
CA ASP A 116 13.65 -6.90 1.78
C ASP A 116 12.28 -7.49 2.20
N GLY A 117 12.28 -8.67 2.83
CA GLY A 117 11.07 -9.40 3.22
C GLY A 117 10.69 -10.55 2.30
N ASP A 118 11.34 -10.70 1.15
CA ASP A 118 11.22 -11.87 0.28
C ASP A 118 12.41 -12.82 0.52
N THR A 119 13.45 -12.79 -0.32
CA THR A 119 14.64 -13.65 -0.15
C THR A 119 15.47 -13.31 1.09
N CYS A 120 15.23 -12.12 1.67
CA CYS A 120 15.78 -11.66 2.93
C CYS A 120 14.64 -11.49 3.95
N ASP A 121 14.31 -12.54 4.69
CA ASP A 121 13.12 -12.60 5.55
C ASP A 121 13.31 -12.05 6.98
N ASN A 122 14.53 -11.63 7.31
CA ASN A 122 14.88 -11.21 8.67
C ASN A 122 14.43 -9.77 8.99
N ALA A 123 14.32 -8.90 7.99
CA ALA A 123 13.97 -7.49 8.13
C ALA A 123 13.22 -6.98 6.90
N ILE A 124 12.39 -5.96 7.09
CA ILE A 124 11.70 -5.23 6.00
C ILE A 124 11.66 -3.76 6.37
N MET A 125 12.05 -2.90 5.45
CA MET A 125 11.92 -1.45 5.62
C MET A 125 10.91 -0.92 4.60
N GLN A 126 9.77 -0.43 5.10
CA GLN A 126 8.59 -0.22 4.25
C GLN A 126 7.67 0.89 4.75
N THR A 127 6.94 1.49 3.82
CA THR A 127 5.95 2.53 4.09
C THR A 127 4.81 2.47 3.09
N GLY A 128 3.61 2.82 3.53
CA GLY A 128 2.43 2.72 2.70
C GLY A 128 1.18 3.28 3.33
N LEU A 129 0.04 2.95 2.71
CA LEU A 129 -1.29 3.27 3.21
C LEU A 129 -2.05 2.00 3.56
N ASP A 130 -2.72 2.00 4.72
CA ASP A 130 -3.80 1.07 5.03
C ASP A 130 -5.12 1.70 4.59
N LEU A 131 -5.89 0.96 3.79
CA LEU A 131 -7.26 1.32 3.43
C LEU A 131 -8.19 0.30 4.07
N CYS A 132 -9.07 0.77 4.95
CA CYS A 132 -10.03 -0.06 5.66
C CYS A 132 -11.47 0.36 5.36
N ILE A 133 -12.39 -0.61 5.33
CA ILE A 133 -13.83 -0.41 5.13
C ILE A 133 -14.65 -1.25 6.10
N GLN A 134 -15.71 -0.66 6.66
CA GLN A 134 -16.74 -1.37 7.42
C GLN A 134 -18.12 -0.88 6.96
N GLY A 135 -18.85 -1.75 6.25
CA GLY A 135 -20.08 -1.35 5.57
C GLY A 135 -19.77 -0.37 4.43
N ILE A 136 -20.09 0.91 4.62
CA ILE A 136 -19.80 1.99 3.66
C ILE A 136 -18.77 3.01 4.20
N GLU A 137 -18.36 2.86 5.45
CA GLU A 137 -17.43 3.80 6.09
C GLU A 137 -16.01 3.37 5.73
N THR A 138 -15.19 4.30 5.21
CA THR A 138 -13.79 4.04 4.84
C THR A 138 -12.84 4.83 5.71
N SER A 139 -11.67 4.27 6.01
CA SER A 139 -10.55 4.92 6.67
C SER A 139 -9.26 4.68 5.90
N ILE A 140 -8.41 5.71 5.81
CA ILE A 140 -7.14 5.63 5.09
C ILE A 140 -6.06 6.25 5.97
N VAL A 141 -5.04 5.47 6.31
CA VAL A 141 -3.97 5.87 7.23
C VAL A 141 -2.62 5.54 6.61
N GLY A 142 -1.70 6.50 6.61
CA GLY A 142 -0.32 6.25 6.21
C GLY A 142 0.51 5.72 7.37
N TRP A 143 1.43 4.80 7.11
CA TRP A 143 2.25 4.16 8.13
C TRP A 143 3.69 3.92 7.66
N SER A 144 4.56 3.65 8.62
CA SER A 144 5.97 3.30 8.39
C SER A 144 6.37 2.13 9.29
N GLN A 145 7.28 1.29 8.82
CA GLN A 145 7.74 0.13 9.57
C GLN A 145 9.18 -0.24 9.24
N PHE A 146 9.89 -0.68 10.28
CA PHE A 146 11.10 -1.47 10.17
C PHE A 146 10.82 -2.83 10.84
N PHE A 147 10.33 -3.79 10.08
CA PHE A 147 10.05 -5.15 10.56
C PHE A 147 11.34 -5.77 11.14
N PRO A 148 11.28 -6.47 12.30
CA PRO A 148 10.09 -7.00 12.98
C PRO A 148 9.35 -6.03 13.93
N ALA A 149 9.77 -4.78 14.05
CA ALA A 149 9.00 -3.82 14.86
C ALA A 149 7.59 -3.64 14.29
N ALA A 150 6.64 -3.27 15.16
CA ALA A 150 5.27 -2.97 14.74
C ALA A 150 5.23 -1.74 13.82
N ALA A 151 4.28 -1.71 12.89
CA ALA A 151 4.04 -0.54 12.07
C ALA A 151 3.56 0.63 12.95
N VAL A 152 3.96 1.83 12.57
CA VAL A 152 3.61 3.06 13.29
C VAL A 152 3.01 4.05 12.31
N ASP A 153 1.80 4.51 12.62
CA ASP A 153 1.05 5.45 11.79
C ASP A 153 1.74 6.83 11.72
N PHE A 154 1.54 7.52 10.61
CA PHE A 154 1.83 8.94 10.47
C PHE A 154 0.64 9.78 10.96
N GLU A 155 0.94 10.80 11.75
CA GLU A 155 -0.05 11.79 12.16
C GLU A 155 -0.02 13.01 11.21
N GLY A 156 -1.15 13.70 11.08
CA GLY A 156 -1.23 14.97 10.33
C GLY A 156 -1.34 14.82 8.81
N LEU A 157 -1.31 13.61 8.27
CA LEU A 157 -1.63 13.33 6.87
C LEU A 157 -3.13 13.03 6.72
N SER A 158 -3.70 13.48 5.61
CA SER A 158 -5.06 13.16 5.21
C SER A 158 -5.06 12.56 3.81
N PHE A 159 -5.90 11.55 3.59
CA PHE A 159 -6.01 10.84 2.33
C PHE A 159 -7.49 10.65 1.95
N SER A 160 -7.75 10.50 0.66
CA SER A 160 -9.06 10.17 0.09
C SER A 160 -8.86 9.44 -1.22
N ALA A 161 -9.82 8.58 -1.56
CA ALA A 161 -9.82 7.90 -2.85
C ALA A 161 -9.72 8.91 -4.01
N GLY A 162 -8.96 8.54 -5.06
CA GLY A 162 -8.66 9.40 -6.20
C GLY A 162 -7.49 10.37 -6.01
N GLN A 163 -6.91 10.47 -4.81
CA GLN A 163 -5.70 11.27 -4.58
C GLN A 163 -4.44 10.53 -5.03
N SER A 164 -3.46 11.28 -5.53
CA SER A 164 -2.14 10.76 -5.88
C SER A 164 -1.22 10.79 -4.67
N VAL A 165 -0.56 9.65 -4.40
CA VAL A 165 0.34 9.47 -3.27
C VAL A 165 1.65 8.86 -3.76
N THR A 166 2.76 9.45 -3.34
CA THR A 166 4.12 8.95 -3.56
C THR A 166 4.68 8.39 -2.26
N LEU A 167 5.24 7.19 -2.36
CA LEU A 167 5.93 6.50 -1.27
C LEU A 167 7.41 6.43 -1.59
N VAL A 168 8.27 6.62 -0.59
CA VAL A 168 9.72 6.49 -0.72
C VAL A 168 10.31 5.82 0.51
N VAL A 169 11.16 4.83 0.27
CA VAL A 169 12.04 4.23 1.28
C VAL A 169 13.48 4.55 0.89
N ASN A 170 14.30 5.00 1.83
CA ASN A 170 15.73 5.23 1.65
C ASN A 170 16.51 4.56 2.77
N VAL A 171 17.48 3.71 2.42
CA VAL A 171 18.44 3.17 3.38
C VAL A 171 19.52 4.23 3.65
N ILE A 172 19.84 4.44 4.92
CA ILE A 172 20.89 5.35 5.36
C ILE A 172 22.16 4.53 5.63
N GLY A 173 23.19 4.76 4.82
CA GLY A 173 24.43 3.98 4.86
C GLY A 173 24.29 2.61 4.20
N ASP A 174 25.27 1.74 4.48
CA ASP A 174 25.43 0.44 3.77
C ASP A 174 25.28 -0.77 4.69
N LEU A 175 24.89 -0.56 5.95
CA LEU A 175 24.73 -1.63 6.94
C LEU A 175 23.30 -2.17 7.04
N GLY A 176 22.35 -1.56 6.32
CA GLY A 176 20.95 -1.96 6.40
C GLY A 176 20.31 -1.76 7.79
N LEU A 177 20.83 -0.82 8.59
CA LEU A 177 20.41 -0.61 9.98
C LEU A 177 19.51 0.60 10.18
N GLU A 178 19.50 1.54 9.25
CA GLU A 178 18.81 2.82 9.41
C GLU A 178 18.23 3.25 8.07
N GLY A 179 17.17 4.04 8.09
CA GLY A 179 16.56 4.54 6.88
C GLY A 179 15.56 5.65 7.11
N SER A 180 15.06 6.22 6.03
CA SER A 180 14.02 7.25 6.02
C SER A 180 12.85 6.79 5.16
N LEU A 181 11.66 6.84 5.77
CA LEU A 181 10.39 6.41 5.19
C LEU A 181 9.51 7.63 5.00
N ALA A 182 9.12 7.92 3.76
CA ALA A 182 8.40 9.12 3.41
C ALA A 182 7.11 8.82 2.65
N ILE A 183 6.08 9.60 2.96
CA ILE A 183 4.80 9.62 2.26
C ILE A 183 4.48 11.05 1.87
N GLU A 184 4.17 11.26 0.59
CA GLU A 184 3.69 12.53 0.05
C GLU A 184 2.31 12.33 -0.59
N ASN A 185 1.31 13.06 -0.12
CA ASN A 185 0.04 13.20 -0.81
C ASN A 185 0.15 14.38 -1.80
N ASN A 186 0.47 14.04 -3.05
CA ASN A 186 0.68 15.00 -4.12
C ASN A 186 -0.58 15.84 -4.40
N SER A 187 -1.77 15.32 -4.08
CA SER A 187 -3.05 16.01 -4.35
C SER A 187 -3.39 17.12 -3.37
N ASN A 188 -2.86 17.08 -2.14
CA ASN A 188 -3.08 18.13 -1.14
C ASN A 188 -1.78 18.78 -0.64
N GLY A 189 -0.62 18.32 -1.11
CA GLY A 189 0.70 18.84 -0.78
C GLY A 189 1.19 18.50 0.62
N GLN A 190 0.52 17.59 1.33
CA GLN A 190 0.97 17.13 2.65
C GLN A 190 2.03 16.04 2.49
N SER A 191 3.13 16.15 3.22
CA SER A 191 4.19 15.15 3.26
C SER A 191 4.69 14.94 4.67
N MET A 192 5.04 13.70 5.02
CA MET A 192 5.76 13.38 6.24
C MET A 192 6.87 12.39 5.93
N PHE A 193 7.92 12.40 6.76
CA PHE A 193 8.90 11.34 6.78
C PHE A 193 9.20 10.92 8.22
N ARG A 194 9.70 9.70 8.38
CA ARG A 194 10.18 9.15 9.64
C ARG A 194 11.51 8.46 9.41
N GLU A 195 12.51 8.84 10.19
CA GLU A 195 13.73 8.07 10.32
C GLU A 195 13.45 6.85 11.20
N VAL A 196 13.91 5.69 10.75
CA VAL A 196 13.76 4.42 11.44
C VAL A 196 15.12 3.78 11.64
N VAL A 197 15.24 3.06 12.74
CA VAL A 197 16.43 2.28 13.10
C VAL A 197 16.00 0.83 13.32
N ALA A 198 16.88 -0.10 12.95
CA ALA A 198 16.64 -1.52 13.13
C ALA A 198 16.34 -1.82 14.60
N PRO A 199 15.30 -2.60 14.91
CA PRO A 199 15.14 -3.14 16.25
C PRO A 199 16.36 -4.02 16.59
N PHE A 200 16.67 -4.20 17.88
CA PHE A 200 17.81 -5.01 18.30
C PHE A 200 17.78 -6.41 17.64
N GLY A 201 18.70 -6.69 16.71
CA GLY A 201 18.75 -7.94 15.97
C GLY A 201 18.94 -7.72 14.45
N PRO A 202 17.93 -8.06 13.62
CA PRO A 202 18.10 -8.21 12.18
C PRO A 202 18.29 -6.86 11.45
N SER A 203 19.16 -6.86 10.45
CA SER A 203 19.39 -5.77 9.50
C SER A 203 18.87 -6.16 8.12
N LEU A 204 18.60 -5.17 7.27
CA LEU A 204 18.35 -5.41 5.85
C LEU A 204 19.55 -6.12 5.21
N CYS A 205 19.27 -7.03 4.27
CA CYS A 205 20.23 -7.54 3.29
C CYS A 205 20.35 -6.60 2.09
N GLN A 206 19.29 -5.82 1.84
CA GLN A 206 19.14 -4.87 0.75
C GLN A 206 19.15 -5.55 -0.63
N VAL A 207 18.54 -6.73 -0.72
CA VAL A 207 18.54 -7.56 -1.92
C VAL A 207 17.16 -7.69 -2.56
N ASN A 208 16.10 -7.24 -1.90
CA ASN A 208 14.78 -7.11 -2.50
C ASN A 208 14.34 -5.64 -2.55
N ALA A 209 13.58 -5.28 -3.58
CA ALA A 209 12.90 -4.00 -3.71
C ALA A 209 11.53 -4.23 -4.34
N GLU A 210 10.46 -3.89 -3.63
CA GLU A 210 9.11 -4.31 -4.02
C GLU A 210 8.01 -3.25 -3.92
N TRP A 211 6.99 -3.42 -4.78
CA TRP A 211 5.74 -2.65 -4.82
C TRP A 211 4.57 -3.61 -4.62
N ILE A 212 3.91 -3.52 -3.46
CA ILE A 212 3.04 -4.57 -2.96
C ILE A 212 1.65 -4.02 -2.59
N VAL A 213 0.64 -4.84 -2.86
CA VAL A 213 -0.66 -4.83 -2.21
C VAL A 213 -0.70 -6.05 -1.28
N GLU A 214 -1.00 -5.84 0.00
CA GLU A 214 -0.91 -6.88 1.02
C GLU A 214 -2.21 -7.03 1.81
N ASP A 215 -2.55 -8.29 2.10
CA ASP A 215 -3.42 -8.68 3.20
C ASP A 215 -2.52 -8.81 4.44
N PHE A 216 -2.54 -7.80 5.31
CA PHE A 216 -1.60 -7.74 6.44
C PHE A 216 -2.16 -8.44 7.67
N GLU A 217 -1.31 -8.75 8.63
CA GLU A 217 -1.77 -9.32 9.89
C GLU A 217 -2.13 -8.25 10.93
N THR A 218 -3.15 -8.55 11.72
CA THR A 218 -3.36 -7.88 13.01
C THR A 218 -2.99 -8.84 14.13
N CYS A 219 -2.15 -8.38 15.05
CA CYS A 219 -1.65 -9.20 16.15
C CYS A 219 -2.20 -8.75 17.49
N SER A 220 -2.81 -9.64 18.26
CA SER A 220 -3.13 -9.43 19.68
C SER A 220 -2.28 -10.32 20.58
N GLY A 221 -1.26 -9.74 21.20
CA GLY A 221 -0.23 -10.51 21.88
C GLY A 221 0.57 -11.35 20.88
N SER A 222 0.59 -12.66 21.08
CA SER A 222 1.24 -13.61 20.16
C SER A 222 0.34 -14.11 19.02
N ASP A 223 -0.96 -13.80 19.09
CA ASP A 223 -1.94 -14.31 18.13
C ASP A 223 -2.07 -13.31 16.98
N CYS A 224 -1.60 -13.70 15.79
CA CYS A 224 -1.70 -12.90 14.58
C CYS A 224 -2.59 -13.62 13.56
N SER A 225 -3.34 -12.85 12.79
CA SER A 225 -4.11 -13.36 11.65
C SER A 225 -4.24 -12.29 10.57
N LEU A 226 -4.28 -12.73 9.31
CA LEU A 226 -4.64 -11.90 8.17
C LEU A 226 -5.98 -11.20 8.42
N VAL A 227 -6.11 -9.98 7.91
CA VAL A 227 -7.35 -9.21 8.03
C VAL A 227 -8.35 -9.70 6.99
N PRO A 228 -9.65 -9.51 7.21
CA PRO A 228 -10.61 -9.69 6.12
C PRO A 228 -10.25 -8.78 4.94
N PHE A 229 -10.05 -9.36 3.75
CA PHE A 229 -9.54 -8.64 2.59
C PHE A 229 -10.66 -8.01 1.73
N PRO A 230 -10.68 -6.69 1.50
CA PRO A 230 -11.71 -6.00 0.72
C PRO A 230 -11.42 -6.07 -0.79
N ASP A 231 -12.45 -5.79 -1.59
CA ASP A 231 -12.26 -5.49 -3.01
C ASP A 231 -11.64 -4.09 -3.15
N PHE A 232 -10.36 -4.04 -3.52
CA PHE A 232 -9.64 -2.79 -3.77
C PHE A 232 -9.70 -2.32 -5.22
N GLY A 233 -10.37 -3.07 -6.10
CA GLY A 233 -10.47 -2.81 -7.53
C GLY A 233 -9.12 -2.95 -8.22
N ILE A 234 -8.38 -1.85 -8.33
CA ILE A 234 -7.10 -1.78 -9.04
C ILE A 234 -6.16 -0.80 -8.36
N VAL A 235 -4.92 -1.21 -8.20
CA VAL A 235 -3.79 -0.37 -7.79
C VAL A 235 -2.78 -0.35 -8.94
N VAL A 236 -2.33 0.85 -9.30
CA VAL A 236 -1.28 1.04 -10.30
C VAL A 236 -0.17 1.88 -9.68
N PHE A 237 0.97 1.26 -9.40
CA PHE A 237 2.19 1.98 -9.13
C PHE A 237 2.78 2.46 -10.46
N THR A 238 3.04 3.76 -10.54
CA THR A 238 3.70 4.46 -11.65
C THR A 238 4.99 5.08 -11.15
N SER A 239 5.89 5.44 -12.08
CA SER A 239 7.23 5.94 -11.75
C SER A 239 7.98 4.99 -10.79
N ALA A 240 7.68 3.69 -10.86
CA ALA A 240 8.22 2.67 -9.98
C ALA A 240 9.71 2.50 -10.28
N THR A 241 10.55 2.89 -9.33
CA THR A 241 12.01 2.87 -9.50
C THR A 241 12.70 2.45 -8.20
N ALA A 242 13.73 1.63 -8.32
CA ALA A 242 14.68 1.32 -7.24
C ALA A 242 16.08 1.83 -7.60
N PHE A 243 16.77 2.46 -6.66
CA PHE A 243 18.16 2.89 -6.79
C PHE A 243 19.10 1.88 -6.14
N THR A 244 20.21 1.64 -6.80
CA THR A 244 21.23 0.67 -6.38
C THR A 244 22.45 1.37 -5.79
N SER A 245 23.22 0.67 -4.97
CA SER A 245 24.49 1.16 -4.41
C SER A 245 25.56 1.46 -5.47
N SER A 246 25.41 0.95 -6.70
CA SER A 246 26.27 1.30 -7.84
C SER A 246 25.94 2.67 -8.48
N GLY A 247 24.87 3.33 -8.02
CA GLY A 247 24.37 4.58 -8.59
C GLY A 247 23.44 4.40 -9.79
N GLY A 248 23.11 3.15 -10.14
CA GLY A 248 22.12 2.82 -11.18
C GLY A 248 20.68 2.81 -10.68
N THR A 249 19.73 2.77 -11.61
CA THR A 249 18.31 2.58 -11.34
C THR A 249 17.82 1.27 -11.96
N SER A 250 16.81 0.67 -11.35
CA SER A 250 16.07 -0.50 -11.85
C SER A 250 14.58 -0.20 -11.82
N THR A 251 13.86 -0.63 -12.85
CA THR A 251 12.40 -0.57 -12.90
C THR A 251 11.83 -1.98 -12.70
N PRO A 252 10.54 -2.13 -12.37
CA PRO A 252 9.92 -3.43 -12.22
C PRO A 252 9.93 -4.32 -13.48
N ALA A 253 10.34 -3.84 -14.65
CA ALA A 253 10.23 -4.56 -15.93
C ALA A 253 10.81 -5.99 -15.95
N THR A 254 11.76 -6.29 -15.07
CA THR A 254 12.38 -7.61 -14.90
C THR A 254 12.09 -8.24 -13.53
N ALA A 255 11.14 -7.68 -12.79
CA ALA A 255 10.75 -8.18 -11.47
C ALA A 255 10.10 -9.56 -11.57
N GLN A 256 10.26 -10.33 -10.51
CA GLN A 256 9.40 -11.47 -10.23
C GLN A 256 7.99 -10.96 -9.94
N ILE A 257 6.99 -11.63 -10.51
CA ILE A 257 5.58 -11.27 -10.34
C ILE A 257 4.97 -12.16 -9.28
N LEU A 258 4.24 -11.55 -8.36
CA LEU A 258 3.51 -12.21 -7.29
C LEU A 258 2.01 -11.93 -7.39
N ASP A 259 1.25 -13.01 -7.38
CA ASP A 259 -0.21 -13.01 -7.24
C ASP A 259 -0.58 -13.48 -5.84
N MET A 260 -1.70 -12.98 -5.32
CA MET A 260 -2.20 -13.37 -4.00
C MET A 260 -3.18 -14.53 -4.16
N GLU A 261 -2.93 -15.65 -3.51
CA GLU A 261 -3.81 -16.82 -3.45
C GLU A 261 -4.03 -17.24 -1.99
N GLN A 262 -5.29 -17.35 -1.60
CA GLN A 262 -5.68 -17.86 -0.29
C GLN A 262 -6.72 -18.96 -0.46
N ASN A 263 -6.53 -20.10 0.22
CA ASN A 263 -7.46 -21.23 0.17
C ASN A 263 -7.78 -21.72 -1.27
N GLY A 264 -6.79 -21.70 -2.17
CA GLY A 264 -6.96 -22.08 -3.58
C GLY A 264 -7.76 -21.07 -4.42
N GLN A 265 -7.99 -19.86 -3.91
CA GLN A 265 -8.65 -18.77 -4.63
C GLN A 265 -7.66 -17.63 -4.85
N ILE A 266 -7.49 -17.24 -6.12
CA ILE A 266 -6.72 -16.04 -6.47
C ILE A 266 -7.54 -14.82 -6.04
N LEU A 267 -6.95 -13.97 -5.20
CA LEU A 267 -7.54 -12.74 -4.68
C LEU A 267 -7.01 -11.48 -5.38
N ALA A 268 -5.78 -11.54 -5.91
CA ALA A 268 -5.20 -10.44 -6.67
C ALA A 268 -4.23 -10.96 -7.73
N THR A 269 -4.22 -10.30 -8.88
CA THR A 269 -3.33 -10.61 -10.01
C THR A 269 -2.47 -9.41 -10.36
N THR A 270 -1.22 -9.65 -10.72
CA THR A 270 -0.24 -8.61 -10.99
C THR A 270 0.27 -8.67 -12.43
N THR A 271 0.45 -7.50 -13.02
CA THR A 271 1.13 -7.32 -14.31
C THR A 271 2.12 -6.17 -14.23
N VAL A 272 3.16 -6.24 -15.05
CA VAL A 272 4.21 -5.23 -15.10
C VAL A 272 4.44 -4.77 -16.54
N SER A 273 4.64 -3.46 -16.71
CA SER A 273 5.06 -2.87 -17.98
C SER A 273 5.99 -1.68 -17.70
N GLY A 274 7.28 -1.83 -18.01
CA GLY A 274 8.26 -0.75 -17.87
C GLY A 274 8.48 -0.33 -16.41
N ASP A 275 8.02 0.87 -16.06
CA ASP A 275 8.07 1.47 -14.72
C ASP A 275 6.70 1.43 -14.01
N THR A 276 5.81 0.54 -14.45
CA THR A 276 4.45 0.43 -13.95
C THR A 276 4.18 -0.99 -13.43
N VAL A 277 3.63 -1.09 -12.21
CA VAL A 277 3.10 -2.33 -11.60
C VAL A 277 1.60 -2.16 -11.45
N THR A 278 0.82 -3.04 -12.06
CA THR A 278 -0.65 -3.03 -12.00
C THR A 278 -1.12 -4.27 -11.26
N ILE A 279 -1.83 -4.07 -10.15
CA ILE A 279 -2.36 -5.12 -9.29
C ILE A 279 -3.89 -4.98 -9.30
N VAL A 280 -4.59 -6.05 -9.65
CA VAL A 280 -6.05 -6.06 -9.82
C VAL A 280 -6.65 -7.07 -8.86
N TYR A 281 -7.66 -6.65 -8.11
CA TYR A 281 -8.47 -7.54 -7.29
C TYR A 281 -9.17 -8.55 -8.19
N ALA A 282 -8.94 -9.84 -7.92
CA ALA A 282 -9.64 -10.91 -8.60
C ALA A 282 -10.97 -11.12 -7.88
N ALA A 283 -12.07 -10.67 -8.49
CA ALA A 283 -13.40 -11.02 -8.00
C ALA A 283 -13.50 -12.55 -8.03
N GLY A 284 -13.56 -13.17 -6.85
CA GLY A 284 -13.70 -14.61 -6.71
C GLY A 284 -14.81 -15.13 -7.63
N GLY A 285 -14.50 -16.16 -8.42
CA GLY A 285 -15.43 -16.79 -9.35
C GLY A 285 -16.58 -17.52 -8.67
#